data_AF-A0A8K0N8M5-F1
#
_entry.id   AF-A0A8K0N8M5-F1
#
_cell.length_a   1.000
_cell.length_b   1.000
_cell.length_c   1.000
_cell.angle_alpha   90.00
_cell.angle_beta   90.00
_cell.angle_gamma   90.00
#
_symmetry.space_group_name_H-M   'P 1'
#
loop_
_entity.id
_entity.type
_entity.pdbx_description
1 polymer ?
#
loop_
_entity_poly.entity_id
_entity_poly.type
_entity_poly.pdbx_seq_one_letter_code
_entity_poly.pdbx_strand_id
1 'polypeptide(L)'
;MERETATEELPSSPSWLVVSSPRRTLSLLRERRATVSIFDPVEKAPGFAEEHGPKPSEVYGFVGSITTVIATVIFLVWAYTPEPWLHYLGITYYPSKYWAMAVPTFCMVTVVLMMAFYLGLNFMVTPPPTSLNTMFDEYSREPSTFTVSRAEQPIEPISDIGINQINDLMFR
;
A
#
# COMPACT_ATOMS: atom_id res chain seq x y z
N MET A 1 -42.17 40.36 47.85
CA MET A 1 -42.84 39.37 46.99
C MET A 1 -41.90 39.19 45.81
N GLU A 2 -40.95 38.28 45.94
CA GLU A 2 -39.81 38.17 45.02
C GLU A 2 -39.37 36.71 45.02
N ARG A 3 -39.52 36.03 43.88
CA ARG A 3 -38.74 34.84 43.52
C ARG A 3 -38.61 34.79 42.00
N GLU A 4 -37.38 34.95 41.55
CA GLU A 4 -36.90 34.63 40.22
C GLU A 4 -36.98 33.11 39.99
N THR A 5 -37.34 32.70 38.78
CA THR A 5 -37.18 31.31 38.32
C THR A 5 -36.56 31.36 36.93
N ALA A 6 -35.27 31.03 36.88
CA ALA A 6 -34.51 30.84 35.65
C ALA A 6 -34.84 29.47 35.05
N THR A 7 -35.06 29.43 33.75
CA THR A 7 -35.22 28.22 32.93
C THR A 7 -33.86 27.66 32.55
N GLU A 8 -33.56 26.42 32.97
CA GLU A 8 -32.41 25.63 32.52
C GLU A 8 -32.59 25.16 31.06
N GLU A 9 -31.64 25.51 30.20
CA GLU A 9 -31.49 24.97 28.84
C GLU A 9 -30.41 23.87 28.83
N LEU A 10 -30.77 22.68 28.32
CA LEU A 10 -29.92 21.49 28.23
C LEU A 10 -28.97 21.59 27.01
N PRO A 11 -27.65 21.33 27.12
CA PRO A 11 -26.75 21.43 25.99
C PRO A 11 -26.92 20.28 25.00
N SER A 12 -27.01 20.65 23.72
CA SER A 12 -27.13 19.78 22.55
C SER A 12 -25.90 18.89 22.38
N SER A 13 -26.15 17.57 22.35
CA SER A 13 -25.15 16.55 22.09
C SER A 13 -24.56 16.74 20.68
N PRO A 14 -23.23 16.76 20.53
CA PRO A 14 -22.63 17.10 19.27
C PRO A 14 -22.45 15.89 18.34
N SER A 15 -22.76 16.12 17.07
CA SER A 15 -22.99 15.16 15.99
C SER A 15 -21.72 14.66 15.27
N TRP A 16 -20.53 14.76 15.87
CA TRP A 16 -19.27 14.48 15.16
C TRP A 16 -18.80 13.03 15.18
N LEU A 17 -19.50 12.10 15.84
CA LEU A 17 -19.19 10.67 15.75
C LEU A 17 -19.89 10.00 14.56
N VAL A 18 -19.79 10.63 13.38
CA VAL A 18 -20.09 9.93 12.12
C VAL A 18 -18.91 9.01 11.86
N VAL A 19 -19.07 7.76 12.30
CA VAL A 19 -18.22 6.60 11.99
C VAL A 19 -17.89 6.61 10.50
N SER A 20 -16.63 6.85 10.18
CA SER A 20 -16.08 6.73 8.83
C SER A 20 -16.16 5.26 8.41
N SER A 21 -17.20 4.93 7.64
CA SER A 21 -17.44 3.57 7.14
C SER A 21 -16.25 3.05 6.30
N PRO A 22 -15.70 1.86 6.60
CA PRO A 22 -14.64 1.21 5.81
C PRO A 22 -14.97 1.00 4.32
N ARG A 23 -16.25 1.07 3.93
CA ARG A 23 -16.63 0.96 2.52
C ARG A 23 -16.25 2.19 1.70
N ARG A 24 -16.13 3.36 2.34
CA ARG A 24 -15.82 4.62 1.68
C ARG A 24 -14.34 4.73 1.30
N THR A 25 -13.46 4.09 2.06
CA THR A 25 -12.02 4.04 1.74
C THR A 25 -11.75 3.15 0.53
N LEU A 26 -12.48 2.04 0.38
CA LEU A 26 -12.38 1.16 -0.79
C LEU A 26 -12.90 1.81 -2.08
N SER A 27 -14.01 2.57 -2.02
CA SER A 27 -14.48 3.30 -3.21
C SER A 27 -13.49 4.38 -3.63
N LEU A 28 -12.88 5.09 -2.68
CA LEU A 28 -11.85 6.10 -2.98
C LEU A 28 -10.55 5.48 -3.51
N LEU A 29 -10.17 4.29 -3.04
CA LEU A 29 -9.04 3.53 -3.59
C LEU A 29 -9.33 3.00 -5.00
N ARG A 30 -10.56 2.56 -5.27
CA ARG A 30 -11.01 2.15 -6.61
C ARG A 30 -11.01 3.34 -7.58
N GLU A 31 -11.53 4.49 -7.16
CA GLU A 31 -11.49 5.74 -7.91
C GLU A 31 -10.05 6.20 -8.17
N ARG A 32 -9.18 6.21 -7.14
CA ARG A 32 -7.75 6.54 -7.33
C ARG A 32 -7.05 5.58 -8.29
N ARG A 33 -7.34 4.29 -8.22
CA ARG A 33 -6.78 3.29 -9.14
C ARG A 33 -7.25 3.52 -10.57
N ALA A 34 -8.50 3.97 -10.75
CA ALA A 34 -9.01 4.40 -12.04
C ALA A 34 -8.30 5.67 -12.53
N THR A 35 -8.04 6.65 -11.66
CA THR A 35 -7.31 7.88 -12.03
C THR A 35 -5.84 7.63 -12.39
N VAL A 36 -5.16 6.69 -11.73
CA VAL A 36 -3.78 6.30 -12.09
C VAL A 36 -3.75 5.59 -13.45
N SER A 37 -4.84 4.94 -13.86
CA SER A 37 -5.01 4.37 -15.20
C SER A 37 -5.28 5.43 -16.30
N ILE A 38 -5.48 6.72 -15.97
CA ILE A 38 -5.77 7.79 -16.94
C ILE A 38 -4.50 8.32 -17.63
N PHE A 39 -3.30 8.03 -17.10
CA PHE A 39 -2.02 8.44 -17.70
C PHE A 39 -1.54 7.51 -18.85
N ASP A 40 -2.45 7.03 -19.68
CA ASP A 40 -2.13 6.48 -21.00
C ASP A 40 -2.52 7.51 -22.08
N PRO A 41 -1.59 8.36 -22.57
CA PRO A 41 -1.82 9.11 -23.79
C PRO A 41 -1.32 8.27 -24.96
N VAL A 42 -2.24 7.87 -25.86
CA VAL A 42 -2.16 8.02 -27.33
C VAL A 42 -3.07 6.99 -28.02
N GLU A 43 -3.98 7.55 -28.84
CA GLU A 43 -4.84 6.94 -29.86
C GLU A 43 -5.92 5.93 -29.46
N LYS A 44 -7.11 6.50 -29.21
CA LYS A 44 -8.40 5.83 -29.36
C LYS A 44 -8.84 5.91 -30.83
N ALA A 45 -8.69 4.83 -31.60
CA ALA A 45 -9.51 4.56 -32.78
C ALA A 45 -10.69 3.67 -32.39
N PRO A 46 -11.92 3.91 -32.87
CA PRO A 46 -13.10 3.18 -32.42
C PRO A 46 -13.33 1.92 -33.27
N GLY A 47 -13.55 0.81 -32.58
CA GLY A 47 -14.25 -0.35 -33.09
C GLY A 47 -13.35 -1.31 -33.86
N PHE A 48 -13.01 -2.43 -33.24
CA PHE A 48 -13.36 -3.76 -33.75
C PHE A 48 -13.42 -4.70 -32.55
N ALA A 49 -14.44 -5.56 -32.55
CA ALA A 49 -14.68 -6.54 -31.50
C ALA A 49 -13.48 -7.47 -31.32
N GLU A 50 -13.05 -7.68 -30.07
CA GLU A 50 -12.10 -8.73 -29.75
C GLU A 50 -12.63 -9.57 -28.59
N GLU A 51 -13.46 -10.53 -28.95
CA GLU A 51 -13.74 -11.71 -28.13
C GLU A 51 -12.46 -12.57 -28.07
N HIS A 52 -11.99 -12.86 -26.85
CA HIS A 52 -11.00 -13.90 -26.53
C HIS A 52 -9.56 -13.71 -27.07
N GLY A 53 -9.02 -12.49 -27.01
CA GLY A 53 -7.56 -12.26 -27.06
C GLY A 53 -6.89 -12.40 -25.68
N PRO A 54 -5.57 -12.69 -25.60
CA PRO A 54 -4.83 -12.65 -24.34
C PRO A 54 -5.07 -11.32 -23.63
N LYS A 55 -5.28 -11.35 -22.31
CA LYS A 55 -5.63 -10.16 -21.53
C LYS A 55 -4.68 -9.02 -21.93
N PRO A 56 -5.17 -7.85 -22.36
CA PRO A 56 -4.32 -6.82 -22.94
C PRO A 56 -3.13 -6.46 -22.03
N SER A 57 -3.32 -6.55 -20.71
CA SER A 57 -2.28 -6.36 -19.69
C SER A 57 -1.04 -7.24 -19.82
N GLU A 58 -1.17 -8.50 -20.27
CA GLU A 58 -0.03 -9.43 -20.40
C GLU A 58 0.83 -9.06 -21.61
N VAL A 59 0.19 -8.63 -22.71
CA VAL A 59 0.86 -8.20 -23.93
C VAL A 59 1.63 -6.91 -23.70
N TYR A 60 1.04 -5.91 -23.03
CA TYR A 60 1.74 -4.68 -22.68
C TYR A 60 2.94 -4.92 -21.78
N GLY A 61 2.84 -5.85 -20.81
CA GLY A 61 3.95 -6.23 -19.95
C GLY A 61 5.12 -6.85 -20.74
N PHE A 62 4.82 -7.72 -21.70
CA PHE A 62 5.83 -8.35 -22.55
C PHE A 62 6.51 -7.36 -23.49
N VAL A 63 5.74 -6.53 -24.19
CA VAL A 63 6.28 -5.48 -25.07
C VAL A 63 7.09 -4.48 -24.26
N GLY A 64 6.58 -4.09 -23.09
CA GLY A 64 7.28 -3.25 -22.11
C GLY A 64 8.62 -3.85 -21.70
N SER A 65 8.66 -5.13 -21.31
CA SER A 65 9.91 -5.76 -20.85
C SER A 65 10.96 -5.80 -21.96
N ILE A 66 10.59 -6.16 -23.19
CA ILE A 66 11.52 -6.17 -24.33
C ILE A 66 12.03 -4.76 -24.61
N THR A 67 11.12 -3.78 -24.66
CA THR A 67 11.46 -2.38 -24.90
C THR A 67 12.41 -1.84 -23.83
N THR A 68 12.15 -2.16 -22.55
CA THR A 68 13.02 -1.78 -21.44
C THR A 68 14.40 -2.42 -21.56
N VAL A 69 14.51 -3.70 -21.92
CA VAL A 69 15.80 -4.37 -22.10
C VAL A 69 16.60 -3.72 -23.23
N ILE A 70 15.97 -3.52 -24.39
CA ILE A 70 16.63 -2.88 -25.55
C ILE A 70 17.06 -1.45 -25.21
N ALA A 71 16.17 -0.65 -24.62
CA ALA A 71 16.47 0.71 -24.20
C ALA A 71 17.62 0.75 -23.18
N THR A 72 17.65 -0.20 -22.24
CA THR A 72 18.73 -0.32 -21.25
C THR A 72 20.06 -0.64 -21.92
N VAL A 73 20.10 -1.57 -22.89
CA VAL A 73 21.32 -1.87 -23.63
C VAL A 73 21.83 -0.65 -24.39
N ILE A 74 20.94 0.05 -25.11
CA ILE A 74 21.30 1.29 -25.83
C ILE A 74 21.81 2.35 -24.86
N PHE A 75 21.15 2.52 -23.71
CA PHE A 75 21.56 3.45 -22.66
C PHE A 75 22.95 3.13 -22.11
N LEU A 76 23.24 1.85 -21.84
CA LEU A 76 24.56 1.43 -21.36
C LEU A 76 25.64 1.66 -22.43
N VAL A 77 25.38 1.29 -23.68
CA VAL A 77 26.31 1.55 -24.79
C VAL A 77 26.60 3.05 -24.89
N TRP A 78 25.57 3.90 -24.85
CA TRP A 78 25.74 5.36 -24.85
C TRP A 78 26.52 5.86 -23.62
N ALA A 79 26.24 5.34 -22.43
CA ALA A 79 26.90 5.74 -21.19
C ALA A 79 28.39 5.39 -21.15
N TYR A 80 28.78 4.23 -21.69
CA TYR A 80 30.17 3.74 -21.68
C TYR A 80 30.99 4.19 -22.89
N THR A 81 30.36 4.64 -23.98
CA THR A 81 31.08 5.06 -25.18
C THR A 81 31.84 6.39 -24.94
N PRO A 82 33.16 6.45 -25.21
CA PRO A 82 33.93 7.68 -25.05
C PRO A 82 33.52 8.75 -26.08
N GLU A 83 33.63 10.03 -25.71
CA GLU A 83 33.23 11.18 -26.56
C GLU A 83 33.76 11.15 -28.00
N PRO A 84 35.03 10.78 -28.27
CA PRO A 84 35.58 10.82 -29.63
C PRO A 84 34.87 9.88 -30.60
N TRP A 85 34.36 8.74 -30.11
CA TRP A 85 33.62 7.79 -30.93
C TRP A 85 32.24 8.33 -31.30
N LEU A 86 31.57 9.01 -30.36
CA LEU A 86 30.27 9.65 -30.61
C LEU A 86 30.39 10.79 -31.64
N HIS A 87 31.47 11.55 -31.57
CA HIS A 87 31.78 12.60 -32.56
C HIS A 87 32.07 12.00 -33.93
N TYR A 88 32.76 10.86 -34.01
CA TYR A 88 32.99 10.13 -35.27
C TYR A 88 31.69 9.62 -35.90
N LEU A 89 30.72 9.20 -35.08
CA LEU A 89 29.36 8.81 -35.49
C LEU A 89 28.49 10.00 -35.95
N GLY A 90 28.98 11.25 -35.87
CA GLY A 90 28.24 12.45 -36.24
C GLY A 90 27.21 12.90 -35.20
N ILE A 91 27.23 12.33 -33.99
CA ILE A 91 26.31 12.68 -32.90
C ILE A 91 26.97 13.77 -32.05
N THR A 92 26.78 15.02 -32.45
CA THR A 92 27.32 16.20 -31.74
C THR A 92 26.40 16.77 -30.68
N TYR A 93 25.10 16.42 -30.70
CA TYR A 93 24.12 16.87 -29.73
C TYR A 93 23.56 15.70 -28.90
N TYR A 94 24.08 15.53 -27.69
CA TYR A 94 23.59 14.57 -26.71
C TYR A 94 23.58 15.23 -25.32
N PRO A 95 22.67 14.80 -24.41
CA PRO A 95 22.65 15.31 -23.05
C PRO A 95 23.97 14.98 -22.34
N SER A 96 24.35 15.80 -21.35
CA SER A 96 25.57 15.55 -20.57
C SER A 96 25.61 14.11 -20.03
N LYS A 97 26.76 13.43 -20.15
CA LYS A 97 26.96 12.06 -19.61
C LYS A 97 26.70 11.96 -18.11
N TYR A 98 26.68 13.09 -17.39
CA TYR A 98 26.27 13.13 -15.99
C TYR A 98 24.91 12.45 -15.75
N TRP A 99 23.98 12.54 -16.71
CA TRP A 99 22.68 11.88 -16.63
C TRP A 99 22.77 10.35 -16.53
N ALA A 100 23.82 9.74 -17.09
CA ALA A 100 24.05 8.30 -16.97
C ALA A 100 24.24 7.85 -15.52
N MET A 101 24.80 8.71 -14.67
CA MET A 101 24.98 8.48 -13.22
C MET A 101 23.83 9.05 -12.39
N ALA A 102 23.26 10.18 -12.82
CA ALA A 102 22.17 10.82 -12.10
C ALA A 102 20.90 9.94 -12.08
N VAL A 103 20.53 9.33 -13.20
CA VAL A 103 19.29 8.52 -13.28
C VAL A 103 19.31 7.33 -12.30
N PRO A 104 20.35 6.48 -12.26
CA PRO A 104 20.43 5.39 -11.28
C PRO A 104 20.44 5.87 -9.83
N THR A 105 21.14 6.97 -9.54
CA THR A 105 21.22 7.50 -8.16
C THR A 105 19.88 8.07 -7.70
N PHE A 106 19.19 8.84 -8.54
CA PHE A 106 17.83 9.31 -8.24
C PHE A 106 16.85 8.15 -8.07
N CYS A 107 16.94 7.09 -8.89
CA CYS A 107 16.12 5.89 -8.73
C CYS A 107 16.31 5.26 -7.34
N MET A 108 17.56 5.04 -6.91
CA MET A 108 17.86 4.46 -5.60
C MET A 108 17.36 5.35 -4.44
N VAL A 109 17.61 6.66 -4.52
CA VAL A 109 17.11 7.62 -3.52
C VAL A 109 15.58 7.62 -3.48
N THR A 110 14.92 7.52 -4.63
CA THR A 110 13.45 7.49 -4.73
C THR A 110 12.88 6.23 -4.10
N VAL A 111 13.51 5.06 -4.30
CA VAL A 111 13.08 3.80 -3.66
C VAL A 111 13.20 3.88 -2.14
N VAL A 112 14.33 4.39 -1.62
CA VAL A 112 14.53 4.59 -0.17
C VAL A 112 13.50 5.58 0.38
N LEU A 113 13.29 6.70 -0.31
CA LEU A 113 12.33 7.72 0.07
C LEU A 113 10.89 7.16 0.07
N MET A 114 10.52 6.39 -0.94
CA MET A 114 9.22 5.71 -1.01
C MET A 114 9.02 4.75 0.17
N MET A 115 10.05 3.98 0.54
CA MET A 115 9.97 3.09 1.70
C MET A 115 9.82 3.88 3.01
N ALA A 116 10.57 4.97 3.18
CA ALA A 116 10.47 5.84 4.34
C ALA A 116 9.08 6.48 4.45
N PHE A 117 8.53 6.99 3.34
CA PHE A 117 7.16 7.51 3.29
C PHE A 117 6.14 6.42 3.60
N TYR A 118 6.29 5.24 3.00
CA TYR A 118 5.40 4.11 3.28
C TYR A 118 5.40 3.80 4.78
N LEU A 119 6.58 3.66 5.40
CA LEU A 119 6.68 3.39 6.83
C LEU A 119 6.05 4.51 7.67
N GLY A 120 6.32 5.78 7.35
CA GLY A 120 5.74 6.93 8.05
C GLY A 120 4.20 6.98 7.93
N LEU A 121 3.66 6.68 6.75
CA LEU A 121 2.22 6.58 6.52
C LEU A 121 1.61 5.41 7.29
N ASN A 122 2.29 4.25 7.34
CA ASN A 122 1.83 3.12 8.14
C ASN A 122 1.79 3.46 9.63
N PHE A 123 2.81 4.17 10.16
CA PHE A 123 2.79 4.63 11.56
C PHE A 123 1.70 5.66 11.85
N MET A 124 1.30 6.47 10.87
CA MET A 124 0.23 7.45 11.05
C MET A 124 -1.16 6.82 11.02
N VAL A 125 -1.34 5.76 10.22
CA VAL A 125 -2.65 5.10 10.03
C VAL A 125 -2.87 3.93 10.99
N THR A 126 -1.79 3.28 11.46
CA THR A 126 -1.87 2.12 12.36
C THR A 126 -1.85 2.56 13.82
N PRO A 127 -2.58 1.88 14.73
CA PRO A 127 -2.42 2.03 16.17
C PRO A 127 -0.95 1.92 16.60
N PRO A 128 -0.55 2.52 17.74
CA PRO A 128 0.82 2.43 18.22
C PRO A 128 1.22 0.95 18.36
N PRO A 129 2.48 0.59 18.07
CA PRO A 129 2.94 -0.80 18.06
C PRO A 129 2.86 -1.48 19.44
N THR A 130 2.62 -0.71 20.50
CA THR A 130 2.39 -1.18 21.86
C THR A 130 0.93 -1.49 22.18
N SER A 131 0.00 -1.23 21.25
CA SER A 131 -1.43 -1.49 21.48
C SER A 131 -1.76 -2.97 21.23
N LEU A 132 -2.45 -3.58 22.18
CA LEU A 132 -2.94 -4.96 22.05
C LEU A 132 -3.97 -5.11 20.92
N ASN A 133 -4.63 -4.03 20.51
CA ASN A 133 -5.55 -4.00 19.37
C ASN A 133 -4.86 -4.29 18.02
N THR A 134 -3.53 -4.25 17.95
CA THR A 134 -2.77 -4.72 16.77
C THR A 134 -2.64 -6.24 16.75
N MET A 135 -2.69 -6.90 17.93
CA MET A 135 -2.59 -8.36 18.06
C MET A 135 -3.94 -9.05 18.19
N PHE A 136 -4.92 -8.40 18.81
CA PHE A 136 -6.26 -8.94 19.06
C PHE A 136 -7.32 -8.10 18.35
N ASP A 137 -8.24 -8.77 17.66
CA ASP A 137 -9.41 -8.16 17.03
C ASP A 137 -10.71 -8.56 17.78
N GLU A 138 -11.85 -8.06 17.31
CA GLU A 138 -13.17 -8.35 17.90
C GLU A 138 -13.55 -9.84 17.85
N TYR A 139 -12.91 -10.62 16.98
CA TYR A 139 -13.17 -12.05 16.82
C TYR A 139 -12.19 -12.93 17.60
N SER A 140 -11.18 -12.35 18.26
CA SER A 140 -10.22 -13.12 19.03
C SER A 140 -10.88 -13.70 20.29
N ARG A 141 -10.68 -15.00 20.52
CA ARG A 141 -11.38 -15.78 21.55
C ARG A 141 -10.42 -16.19 22.65
N GLU A 142 -10.58 -15.65 23.85
CA GLU A 142 -9.76 -16.05 24.99
C GLU A 142 -10.19 -17.43 25.55
N PRO A 143 -9.26 -18.23 26.09
CA PRO A 143 -9.58 -19.50 26.73
C PRO A 143 -10.54 -19.29 27.90
N SER A 144 -11.61 -20.07 27.95
CA SER A 144 -12.60 -20.00 29.02
C SER A 144 -12.00 -20.55 30.31
N THR A 145 -11.68 -19.70 31.29
CA THR A 145 -11.21 -20.15 32.62
C THR A 145 -12.38 -20.66 33.48
N PHE A 146 -13.11 -21.68 33.01
CA PHE A 146 -14.18 -22.27 33.79
C PHE A 146 -13.59 -23.39 34.66
N THR A 147 -13.34 -23.08 35.94
CA THR A 147 -13.08 -24.10 36.98
C THR A 147 -14.36 -24.87 37.25
N VAL A 148 -14.71 -25.80 36.35
CA VAL A 148 -15.77 -26.79 36.63
C VAL A 148 -15.16 -27.87 37.52
N SER A 149 -15.74 -28.04 38.70
CA SER A 149 -15.41 -29.11 39.64
C SER A 149 -15.48 -30.47 38.94
N ARG A 150 -14.33 -31.15 38.93
CA ARG A 150 -13.95 -32.53 38.56
C ARG A 150 -15.04 -33.63 38.57
N ALA A 151 -16.18 -33.45 37.90
CA ALA A 151 -17.22 -34.49 37.83
C ALA A 151 -17.69 -34.78 36.40
N GLU A 152 -17.65 -33.82 35.48
CA GLU A 152 -17.84 -34.05 34.05
C GLU A 152 -17.29 -32.81 33.35
N GLN A 153 -16.24 -32.94 32.55
CA GLN A 153 -15.63 -31.82 31.84
C GLN A 153 -16.15 -31.86 30.40
N PRO A 154 -17.10 -31.01 30.00
CA PRO A 154 -17.42 -30.82 28.59
C PRO A 154 -16.17 -30.45 27.80
N ILE A 155 -16.13 -30.82 26.51
CA ILE A 155 -15.09 -30.35 25.59
C ILE A 155 -15.11 -28.83 25.61
N GLU A 156 -13.96 -28.21 25.88
CA GLU A 156 -13.85 -26.75 25.94
C GLU A 156 -14.15 -26.14 24.55
N PRO A 157 -14.81 -24.97 24.50
CA PRO A 157 -14.99 -24.24 23.25
C PRO A 157 -13.64 -23.88 22.63
N ILE A 158 -13.58 -23.82 21.30
CA ILE A 158 -12.37 -23.35 20.60
C ILE A 158 -12.02 -21.92 21.03
N SER A 159 -10.76 -21.72 21.42
CA SER A 159 -10.17 -20.44 21.80
C SER A 159 -8.81 -20.27 21.16
N ASP A 160 -8.40 -19.04 20.94
CA ASP A 160 -7.07 -18.68 20.49
C ASP A 160 -6.07 -18.88 21.64
N ILE A 161 -4.87 -19.32 21.30
CA ILE A 161 -3.78 -19.49 22.25
C ILE A 161 -2.69 -18.45 21.93
N GLY A 162 -2.28 -17.71 22.95
CA GLY A 162 -1.28 -16.66 22.79
C GLY A 162 0.07 -17.22 22.36
N ILE A 163 0.79 -16.48 21.50
CA ILE A 163 2.11 -16.92 21.00
C ILE A 163 3.14 -17.08 22.10
N ASN A 164 3.01 -16.35 23.21
CA ASN A 164 3.79 -16.53 24.43
C ASN A 164 3.60 -17.94 25.01
N GLN A 165 2.36 -18.45 25.07
CA GLN A 165 2.08 -19.78 25.61
C GLN A 165 2.62 -20.87 24.68
N ILE A 166 2.44 -20.74 23.36
CA ILE A 166 3.01 -21.71 22.41
C ILE A 166 4.53 -21.72 22.51
N ASN A 167 5.16 -20.53 22.58
CA ASN A 167 6.61 -20.43 22.62
C ASN A 167 7.19 -21.14 23.87
N ASP A 168 6.56 -20.94 25.03
CA ASP A 168 6.95 -21.63 26.27
C ASP A 168 6.68 -23.14 26.25
N LEU A 169 5.67 -23.58 25.51
CA LEU A 169 5.34 -25.00 25.35
C LEU A 169 6.27 -25.70 24.35
N MET A 170 6.65 -25.01 23.27
CA MET A 170 7.38 -25.60 22.14
C MET A 170 8.89 -25.52 22.29
N PHE A 171 9.42 -24.44 22.89
CA PHE A 171 10.86 -24.16 22.96
C PHE A 171 11.43 -24.25 24.39
N ARG A 172 10.81 -25.06 25.23
CA ARG A 172 11.28 -25.35 26.59
C ARG A 172 12.51 -26.24 26.62
#